data_AF-A0A167DWN4-F1
#
_entry.id   AF-A0A167DWN4-F1
#
_cell.length_a   1.000
_cell.length_b   1.000
_cell.length_c   1.000
_cell.angle_alpha   90.00
_cell.angle_beta   90.00
_cell.angle_gamma   90.00
#
_symmetry.space_group_name_H-M   'P 1'
#
loop_
_entity.id
_entity.type
_entity.pdbx_description
1 polymer ?
#
loop_
_entity_poly.entity_id
_entity_poly.type
_entity_poly.pdbx_seq_one_letter_code
_entity_poly.pdbx_strand_id
1 'polypeptide(L)'
;MSLHNSKDLRALGTNRDGMGASTATNESTTSDNAHTEKQMTAQMSAQETENENQYPSGLSLALILTSCFICMFLTSLDRLIITTAIPRITDEFKSVTDIAWYGSAYLFTQCASQLLFGKIYSFFSIKGTFLTSLFLFEIGSAICGAAPSSIAFIIGRAVSGFGAAGILSGIIVIIVHAIPLHKRPLYQGMFGTIFGVSSVTGPLLGGAFTSKVSWRWCFFINLPLGGVAAVVIFLILKIPKRETTRLSIKARLAQLDFYGTGLLIPGSVSLILALQWGGSILAWNDRRMIALLVLAGSLFLGFVLVQTFLPKTATVPPRIFNQRSILAGFFSTICVGSQTTIFAYYLPIWFQAIQGVSPVESGIRLLPLVLSMVVAMLTAGVVVRRIGYYTPVMMFGVCLMATGAGLMYTLQVNTGSPQWIGYQIIYGLGAGSATQAPNIAAQTVLPKRDVPIGVSLMYFGNFMSSAIFLSVAQNVLNVQLLHRLSSIPGINSEAILDNGVTLLTDLPESVRETVLVAYNEAIRHVFLVALVLVCLAMLGALSLEWRSTKKADGHENE
;
A
#
# COMPACT_ATOMS: atom_id res chain seq x y z
N MET A 1 55.51 -38.91 4.55
CA MET A 1 56.45 -39.82 3.89
C MET A 1 57.32 -38.99 2.95
N SER A 2 58.63 -38.92 3.23
CA SER A 2 59.74 -38.26 2.49
C SER A 2 59.67 -36.71 2.34
N LEU A 3 60.44 -35.88 3.06
CA LEU A 3 61.91 -35.65 3.11
C LEU A 3 62.56 -35.11 1.83
N HIS A 4 63.12 -33.90 1.95
CA HIS A 4 64.37 -33.30 1.42
C HIS A 4 64.13 -31.81 1.09
N ASN A 5 64.98 -30.84 1.41
CA ASN A 5 66.36 -30.85 1.88
C ASN A 5 66.68 -29.49 2.53
N SER A 6 67.46 -29.50 3.61
CA SER A 6 68.05 -28.33 4.27
C SER A 6 69.57 -28.38 4.12
N LYS A 7 70.22 -27.23 3.92
CA LYS A 7 71.66 -26.88 4.14
C LYS A 7 71.86 -25.47 3.55
N ASP A 8 72.53 -24.46 4.13
CA ASP A 8 73.64 -24.34 5.08
C ASP A 8 73.47 -23.00 5.88
N LEU A 9 73.63 -22.92 7.21
CA LEU A 9 74.84 -22.84 8.06
C LEU A 9 75.61 -21.49 8.09
N ARG A 10 75.28 -20.71 9.14
CA ARG A 10 76.07 -19.81 10.02
C ARG A 10 77.34 -19.11 9.50
N ALA A 11 77.41 -17.80 9.75
CA ALA A 11 78.60 -17.13 10.29
C ALA A 11 78.20 -16.01 11.28
N LEU A 12 78.79 -16.05 12.48
CA LEU A 12 78.75 -15.01 13.52
C LEU A 12 79.78 -13.92 13.20
N GLY A 13 79.44 -12.65 13.42
CA GLY A 13 80.37 -11.54 13.36
C GLY A 13 79.80 -10.31 14.06
N THR A 14 80.25 -10.07 15.29
CA THR A 14 80.05 -8.85 16.07
C THR A 14 80.81 -7.68 15.45
N ASN A 15 80.17 -6.51 15.26
CA ASN A 15 80.72 -5.24 15.76
C ASN A 15 79.73 -4.08 15.67
N ARG A 16 79.79 -3.25 16.71
CA ARG A 16 79.15 -1.95 16.84
C ARG A 16 79.80 -0.93 15.89
N ASP A 17 79.05 0.15 15.68
CA ASP A 17 79.44 1.51 15.26
C ASP A 17 79.09 1.87 13.80
N GLY A 18 78.22 2.88 13.66
CA GLY A 18 77.86 3.47 12.38
C GLY A 18 76.46 4.09 12.37
N MET A 19 76.26 5.14 13.16
CA MET A 19 75.08 6.00 13.11
C MET A 19 75.11 6.82 11.81
N GLY A 20 74.16 6.59 10.90
CA GLY A 20 73.94 7.47 9.74
C GLY A 20 73.34 6.75 8.52
N ALA A 21 72.24 7.31 8.00
CA ALA A 21 71.54 6.99 6.74
C ALA A 21 70.52 5.82 6.78
N SER A 22 69.32 6.09 7.31
CA SER A 22 68.10 5.40 6.88
C SER A 22 66.90 6.35 7.01
N THR A 23 66.79 7.31 6.10
CA THR A 23 65.68 8.27 6.04
C THR A 23 65.27 8.59 4.60
N ALA A 24 65.27 7.60 3.70
CA ALA A 24 64.88 7.82 2.30
C ALA A 24 63.91 6.77 1.71
N THR A 25 63.58 5.69 2.45
CA THR A 25 62.76 4.58 1.91
C THR A 25 61.35 4.48 2.49
N ASN A 26 60.95 5.35 3.43
CA ASN A 26 59.59 5.39 4.00
C ASN A 26 58.70 6.52 3.44
N GLU A 27 59.25 7.48 2.70
CA GLU A 27 58.45 8.56 2.11
C GLU A 27 57.74 8.12 0.82
N SER A 28 58.32 7.21 0.04
CA SER A 28 57.74 6.75 -1.24
C SER A 28 56.50 5.88 -1.06
N THR A 29 56.47 4.99 -0.07
CA THR A 29 55.32 4.12 0.23
C THR A 29 54.14 4.90 0.83
N THR A 30 54.42 5.99 1.54
CA THR A 30 53.38 6.85 2.13
C THR A 30 52.75 7.77 1.08
N SER A 31 53.53 8.25 0.09
CA SER A 31 53.00 9.03 -1.03
C SER A 31 52.17 8.20 -2.00
N ASP A 32 52.55 6.94 -2.26
CA ASP A 32 51.82 6.04 -3.16
C ASP A 32 50.47 5.61 -2.58
N ASN A 33 50.38 5.37 -1.27
CA ASN A 33 49.11 5.11 -0.60
C ASN A 33 48.20 6.34 -0.58
N ALA A 34 48.74 7.53 -0.32
CA ALA A 34 47.97 8.78 -0.37
C ALA A 34 47.49 9.12 -1.80
N HIS A 35 48.28 8.80 -2.82
CA HIS A 35 47.88 8.95 -4.23
C HIS A 35 46.78 7.96 -4.62
N THR A 36 46.87 6.72 -4.17
CA THR A 36 45.86 5.67 -4.43
C THR A 36 44.54 5.98 -3.72
N GLU A 37 44.60 6.43 -2.47
CA GLU A 37 43.41 6.81 -1.68
C GLU A 37 42.74 8.07 -2.25
N LYS A 38 43.52 9.04 -2.74
CA LYS A 38 43.01 10.24 -3.41
C LYS A 38 42.43 9.93 -4.80
N GLN A 39 43.02 8.97 -5.53
CA GLN A 39 42.46 8.47 -6.80
C GLN A 39 41.18 7.66 -6.59
N MET A 40 41.11 6.79 -5.58
CA MET A 40 39.89 6.09 -5.20
C MET A 40 38.80 7.06 -4.75
N THR A 41 39.14 8.07 -3.95
CA THR A 41 38.18 9.11 -3.51
C THR A 41 37.71 9.96 -4.68
N ALA A 42 38.60 10.31 -5.62
CA ALA A 42 38.25 11.04 -6.84
C ALA A 42 37.41 10.19 -7.81
N GLN A 43 37.69 8.90 -7.93
CA GLN A 43 36.88 7.96 -8.70
C GLN A 43 35.51 7.74 -8.06
N MET A 44 35.42 7.55 -6.75
CA MET A 44 34.16 7.45 -6.02
C MET A 44 33.34 8.74 -6.14
N SER A 45 33.97 9.91 -6.02
CA SER A 45 33.32 11.21 -6.20
C SER A 45 32.86 11.43 -7.65
N ALA A 46 33.66 11.03 -8.64
CA ALA A 46 33.27 11.08 -10.05
C ALA A 46 32.11 10.13 -10.38
N GLN A 47 32.11 8.92 -9.78
CA GLN A 47 31.09 7.90 -9.97
C GLN A 47 29.78 8.22 -9.21
N GLU A 48 29.84 8.92 -8.07
CA GLU A 48 28.70 9.54 -7.42
C GLU A 48 28.12 10.69 -8.26
N THR A 49 28.99 11.52 -8.85
CA THR A 49 28.57 12.64 -9.73
C THR A 49 27.94 12.15 -11.04
N GLU A 50 28.47 11.07 -11.64
CA GLU A 50 27.87 10.41 -12.81
C GLU A 50 26.52 9.74 -12.49
N ASN A 51 26.39 9.11 -11.32
CA ASN A 51 25.12 8.56 -10.87
C ASN A 51 24.08 9.64 -10.55
N GLU A 52 24.48 10.82 -10.04
CA GLU A 52 23.57 11.96 -9.85
C GLU A 52 23.14 12.60 -11.18
N ASN A 53 24.02 12.67 -12.19
CA ASN A 53 23.69 13.16 -13.54
C ASN A 53 22.72 12.26 -14.32
N GLN A 54 22.45 11.04 -13.84
CA GLN A 54 21.48 10.13 -14.45
C GLN A 54 20.01 10.47 -14.10
N TYR A 55 19.78 11.22 -13.02
CA TYR A 55 18.44 11.55 -12.54
C TYR A 55 17.98 12.94 -13.04
N PRO A 56 16.70 13.10 -13.41
CA PRO A 56 16.16 14.42 -13.72
C PRO A 56 16.27 15.34 -12.50
N SER A 57 16.63 16.60 -12.70
CA SER A 57 16.81 17.60 -11.65
C SER A 57 16.00 18.87 -11.92
N GLY A 58 15.87 19.73 -10.91
CA GLY A 58 15.21 21.03 -11.00
C GLY A 58 13.73 20.95 -11.43
N LEU A 59 13.35 21.80 -12.39
CA LEU A 59 11.97 21.94 -12.87
C LEU A 59 11.41 20.67 -13.50
N SER A 60 12.24 19.89 -14.21
CA SER A 60 11.83 18.64 -14.85
C SER A 60 11.34 17.62 -13.81
N LEU A 61 12.12 17.42 -12.75
CA LEU A 61 11.75 16.53 -11.64
C LEU A 61 10.46 17.01 -10.94
N ALA A 62 10.37 18.32 -10.67
CA ALA A 62 9.18 18.90 -10.04
C ALA A 62 7.92 18.65 -10.87
N LEU A 63 7.96 18.87 -12.18
CA LEU A 63 6.83 18.64 -13.09
C LEU A 63 6.45 17.16 -13.19
N ILE A 64 7.43 16.25 -13.25
CA ILE A 64 7.19 14.80 -13.26
C ILE A 64 6.48 14.37 -11.97
N LEU A 65 6.99 14.79 -10.81
CA LEU A 65 6.45 14.41 -9.51
C LEU A 65 5.07 15.01 -9.29
N THR A 66 4.87 16.29 -9.60
CA THR A 66 3.56 16.93 -9.53
C THR A 66 2.54 16.20 -10.41
N SER A 67 2.93 15.78 -11.62
CA SER A 67 2.04 14.99 -12.49
C SER A 67 1.70 13.63 -11.89
N CYS A 68 2.69 12.92 -11.33
CA CYS A 68 2.46 11.65 -10.63
C CYS A 68 1.52 11.84 -9.42
N PHE A 69 1.70 12.92 -8.67
CA PHE A 69 0.87 13.24 -7.51
C PHE A 69 -0.53 13.68 -7.90
N ILE A 70 -0.72 14.36 -9.04
CA ILE A 70 -2.04 14.60 -9.63
C ILE A 70 -2.70 13.26 -9.95
N CYS A 71 -2.04 12.33 -10.64
CA CYS A 71 -2.62 11.02 -10.93
C CYS A 71 -2.98 10.25 -9.64
N MET A 72 -2.14 10.31 -8.61
CA MET A 72 -2.44 9.73 -7.30
C MET A 72 -3.66 10.39 -6.63
N PHE A 73 -3.74 11.72 -6.72
CA PHE A 73 -4.87 12.49 -6.21
C PHE A 73 -6.16 12.08 -6.93
N LEU A 74 -6.14 11.95 -8.25
CA LEU A 74 -7.31 11.53 -9.04
C LEU A 74 -7.79 10.13 -8.68
N THR A 75 -6.88 9.16 -8.61
CA THR A 75 -7.23 7.78 -8.19
C THR A 75 -7.78 7.74 -6.77
N SER A 76 -7.21 8.52 -5.86
CA SER A 76 -7.69 8.61 -4.47
C SER A 76 -9.03 9.34 -4.36
N LEU A 77 -9.21 10.44 -5.11
CA LEU A 77 -10.44 11.22 -5.19
C LEU A 77 -11.58 10.37 -5.73
N ASP A 78 -11.37 9.68 -6.84
CA ASP A 78 -12.35 8.80 -7.49
C ASP A 78 -12.86 7.68 -6.56
N ARG A 79 -11.98 7.16 -5.70
CA ARG A 79 -12.36 6.18 -4.66
C ARG A 79 -13.21 6.80 -3.54
N LEU A 80 -12.97 8.06 -3.17
CA LEU A 80 -13.57 8.69 -1.99
C LEU A 80 -14.83 9.50 -2.31
N ILE A 81 -14.90 10.09 -3.50
CA ILE A 81 -16.01 10.95 -3.94
C ILE A 81 -17.32 10.17 -4.10
N ILE A 82 -17.21 8.88 -4.45
CA ILE A 82 -18.35 8.00 -4.73
C ILE A 82 -19.30 7.86 -3.53
N THR A 83 -18.79 7.88 -2.30
CA THR A 83 -19.61 7.68 -1.10
C THR A 83 -20.70 8.75 -0.96
N THR A 84 -20.40 9.98 -1.37
CA THR A 84 -21.37 11.09 -1.38
C THR A 84 -22.30 11.07 -2.60
N ALA A 85 -21.91 10.40 -3.69
CA ALA A 85 -22.71 10.31 -4.91
C ALA A 85 -23.69 9.13 -4.91
N ILE A 86 -23.42 8.08 -4.13
CA ILE A 86 -24.23 6.84 -4.07
C ILE A 86 -25.74 7.10 -3.96
N PRO A 87 -26.25 7.96 -3.05
CA PRO A 87 -27.69 8.18 -2.93
C PRO A 87 -28.32 8.68 -4.23
N ARG A 88 -27.71 9.69 -4.87
CA ARG A 88 -28.19 10.26 -6.13
C ARG A 88 -28.11 9.29 -7.31
N ILE A 89 -27.02 8.51 -7.40
CA ILE A 89 -26.84 7.49 -8.43
C ILE A 89 -27.95 6.43 -8.31
N THR A 90 -28.19 5.99 -7.08
CA THR A 90 -29.21 4.96 -6.79
C THR A 90 -30.61 5.48 -7.07
N ASP A 91 -30.91 6.73 -6.71
CA ASP A 91 -32.20 7.36 -6.99
C ASP A 91 -32.48 7.48 -8.49
N GLU A 92 -31.44 7.74 -9.30
CA GLU A 92 -31.56 7.86 -10.76
C GLU A 92 -31.71 6.49 -11.44
N PHE A 93 -30.86 5.52 -11.07
CA PHE A 93 -30.87 4.18 -11.68
C PHE A 93 -31.90 3.22 -11.08
N LYS A 94 -32.55 3.59 -9.96
CA LYS A 94 -33.50 2.76 -9.21
C LYS A 94 -32.92 1.38 -8.83
N SER A 95 -31.63 1.33 -8.50
CA SER A 95 -30.87 0.09 -8.28
C SER A 95 -30.18 0.04 -6.91
N VAL A 96 -30.97 -0.01 -5.84
CA VAL A 96 -30.48 -0.08 -4.45
C VAL A 96 -29.60 -1.33 -4.22
N THR A 97 -29.90 -2.42 -4.89
CA THR A 97 -29.14 -3.68 -4.82
C THR A 97 -27.70 -3.55 -5.32
N ASP A 98 -27.40 -2.54 -6.13
CA ASP A 98 -26.12 -2.39 -6.81
C ASP A 98 -25.14 -1.48 -6.06
N ILE A 99 -25.56 -0.86 -4.96
CA ILE A 99 -24.73 0.08 -4.17
C ILE A 99 -23.38 -0.52 -3.78
N ALA A 100 -23.38 -1.77 -3.31
CA ALA A 100 -22.16 -2.47 -2.91
C ALA A 100 -21.17 -2.62 -4.08
N TRP A 101 -21.68 -2.77 -5.30
CA TRP A 101 -20.87 -2.95 -6.51
C TRP A 101 -20.18 -1.67 -6.98
N TYR A 102 -20.77 -0.50 -6.72
CA TYR A 102 -20.21 0.80 -7.11
C TYR A 102 -18.80 1.05 -6.54
N GLY A 103 -18.59 0.70 -5.27
CA GLY A 103 -17.26 0.76 -4.65
C GLY A 103 -16.41 -0.49 -4.94
N SER A 104 -17.02 -1.66 -4.84
CA SER A 104 -16.31 -2.94 -4.87
C SER A 104 -15.70 -3.25 -6.24
N ALA A 105 -16.39 -2.96 -7.35
CA ALA A 105 -15.89 -3.26 -8.69
C ALA A 105 -14.54 -2.59 -8.97
N TYR A 106 -14.37 -1.34 -8.54
CA TYR A 106 -13.11 -0.61 -8.63
C TYR A 106 -12.01 -1.27 -7.79
N LEU A 107 -12.30 -1.58 -6.53
CA LEU A 107 -11.32 -2.18 -5.62
C LEU A 107 -10.91 -3.59 -6.06
N PHE A 108 -11.85 -4.37 -6.60
CA PHE A 108 -11.60 -5.73 -7.06
C PHE A 108 -10.67 -5.75 -8.26
N THR A 109 -10.96 -4.95 -9.30
CA THR A 109 -10.07 -4.87 -10.46
C THR A 109 -8.75 -4.21 -10.11
N GLN A 110 -8.74 -3.23 -9.21
CA GLN A 110 -7.52 -2.62 -8.71
C GLN A 110 -6.63 -3.64 -7.99
N CYS A 111 -7.20 -4.44 -7.08
CA CYS A 111 -6.48 -5.47 -6.34
C CYS A 111 -5.96 -6.57 -7.27
N ALA A 112 -6.86 -7.20 -8.05
CA ALA A 112 -6.55 -8.34 -8.88
C ALA A 112 -5.48 -8.04 -9.95
N SER A 113 -5.40 -6.79 -10.41
CA SER A 113 -4.48 -6.39 -11.47
C SER A 113 -3.13 -5.89 -10.97
N GLN A 114 -2.92 -5.73 -9.65
CA GLN A 114 -1.65 -5.21 -9.11
C GLN A 114 -0.45 -6.00 -9.61
N LEU A 115 -0.45 -7.32 -9.41
CA LEU A 115 0.66 -8.19 -9.77
C LEU A 115 0.92 -8.24 -11.29
N LEU A 116 -0.14 -8.14 -12.10
CA LEU A 116 -0.04 -8.02 -13.55
C LEU A 116 0.74 -6.75 -13.94
N PHE A 117 0.41 -5.60 -13.35
CA PHE A 117 1.13 -4.36 -13.62
C PHE A 117 2.60 -4.43 -13.17
N GLY A 118 2.92 -5.12 -12.08
CA GLY A 118 4.30 -5.39 -11.68
C GLY A 118 5.10 -6.07 -12.79
N LYS A 119 4.51 -7.04 -13.50
CA LYS A 119 5.10 -7.66 -14.68
C LYS A 119 5.17 -6.72 -15.88
N ILE A 120 4.09 -6.00 -16.18
CA ILE A 120 4.06 -5.08 -17.33
C ILE A 120 5.17 -4.02 -17.17
N TYR A 121 5.35 -3.40 -16.00
CA TYR A 121 6.41 -2.41 -15.75
C TYR A 121 7.84 -2.99 -15.77
N SER A 122 7.98 -4.31 -15.63
CA SER A 122 9.28 -5.00 -15.70
C SER A 122 9.74 -5.21 -17.15
N PHE A 123 8.80 -5.47 -18.07
CA PHE A 123 9.10 -5.82 -19.48
C PHE A 123 8.75 -4.76 -20.52
N PHE A 124 7.77 -3.90 -20.24
CA PHE A 124 7.31 -2.84 -21.14
C PHE A 124 7.91 -1.48 -20.75
N SER A 125 7.73 -0.48 -21.62
CA SER A 125 8.22 0.87 -21.36
C SER A 125 7.46 1.48 -20.17
N ILE A 126 8.17 2.08 -19.21
CA ILE A 126 7.52 2.71 -18.04
C ILE A 126 6.56 3.79 -18.48
N LYS A 127 7.04 4.71 -19.34
CA LYS A 127 6.27 5.83 -19.85
C LYS A 127 5.01 5.37 -20.58
N GLY A 128 5.15 4.41 -21.50
CA GLY A 128 4.01 3.88 -22.27
C GLY A 128 3.00 3.17 -21.37
N THR A 129 3.48 2.35 -20.43
CA THR A 129 2.63 1.64 -19.47
C THR A 129 1.87 2.62 -18.56
N PHE A 130 2.56 3.65 -18.05
CA PHE A 130 1.94 4.68 -17.21
C PHE A 130 0.87 5.47 -17.96
N LEU A 131 1.17 5.95 -19.16
CA LEU A 131 0.22 6.70 -19.98
C LEU A 131 -0.97 5.83 -20.42
N THR A 132 -0.74 4.55 -20.72
CA THR A 132 -1.83 3.61 -21.04
C THR A 132 -2.70 3.36 -19.82
N SER A 133 -2.11 3.20 -18.64
CA SER A 133 -2.86 3.01 -17.39
C SER A 133 -3.68 4.24 -17.03
N LEU A 134 -3.12 5.43 -17.21
CA LEU A 134 -3.81 6.71 -17.05
C LEU A 134 -4.96 6.85 -18.05
N PHE A 135 -4.72 6.53 -19.32
CA PHE A 135 -5.76 6.56 -20.35
C PHE A 135 -6.92 5.59 -20.04
N LEU A 136 -6.63 4.37 -19.58
CA LEU A 136 -7.64 3.41 -19.15
C LEU A 136 -8.42 3.91 -17.93
N PHE A 137 -7.73 4.54 -16.95
CA PHE A 137 -8.38 5.16 -15.82
C PHE A 137 -9.36 6.26 -16.26
N GLU A 138 -8.93 7.16 -17.15
CA GLU A 138 -9.78 8.25 -17.66
C GLU A 138 -10.96 7.73 -18.50
N ILE A 139 -10.78 6.69 -19.31
CA ILE A 139 -11.89 6.03 -20.02
C ILE A 139 -12.90 5.49 -19.00
N GLY A 140 -12.43 4.81 -17.95
CA GLY A 140 -13.31 4.30 -16.90
C GLY A 140 -14.09 5.41 -16.20
N SER A 141 -13.43 6.52 -15.86
CA SER A 141 -14.09 7.70 -15.31
C SER A 141 -15.08 8.35 -16.29
N ALA A 142 -14.76 8.42 -17.59
CA ALA A 142 -15.67 8.93 -18.61
C ALA A 142 -16.93 8.05 -18.74
N ILE A 143 -16.76 6.73 -18.71
CA ILE A 143 -17.88 5.77 -18.70
C ILE A 143 -18.74 5.96 -17.45
N CYS A 144 -18.13 6.14 -16.27
CA CYS A 144 -18.88 6.42 -15.03
C CYS A 144 -19.70 7.72 -15.14
N GLY A 145 -19.09 8.80 -15.63
CA GLY A 145 -19.76 10.10 -15.80
C GLY A 145 -20.86 10.07 -16.86
N ALA A 146 -20.69 9.30 -17.93
CA ALA A 146 -21.65 9.17 -19.02
C ALA A 146 -22.62 7.97 -18.88
N ALA A 147 -22.59 7.26 -17.74
CA ALA A 147 -23.32 6.01 -17.59
C ALA A 147 -24.85 6.22 -17.74
N PRO A 148 -25.51 5.48 -18.67
CA PRO A 148 -26.96 5.49 -18.79
C PRO A 148 -27.65 4.50 -17.84
N SER A 149 -26.91 3.57 -17.24
CA SER A 149 -27.44 2.53 -16.37
C SER A 149 -26.44 2.14 -15.25
N SER A 150 -26.96 1.50 -14.20
CA SER A 150 -26.19 0.95 -13.09
C SER A 150 -25.07 0.02 -13.55
N ILE A 151 -25.37 -0.89 -14.48
CA ILE A 151 -24.38 -1.86 -15.01
C ILE A 151 -23.27 -1.13 -15.77
N ALA A 152 -23.62 -0.15 -16.62
CA ALA A 152 -22.61 0.64 -17.34
C ALA A 152 -21.70 1.40 -16.37
N PHE A 153 -22.26 1.93 -15.29
CA PHE A 153 -21.49 2.56 -14.21
C PHE A 153 -20.53 1.56 -13.54
N ILE A 154 -21.00 0.37 -13.16
CA ILE A 154 -20.16 -0.70 -12.57
C ILE A 154 -19.01 -1.09 -13.51
N ILE A 155 -19.28 -1.23 -14.81
CA ILE A 155 -18.24 -1.51 -15.81
C ILE A 155 -17.22 -0.37 -15.86
N GLY A 156 -17.67 0.89 -15.85
CA GLY A 156 -16.80 2.05 -15.75
C GLY A 156 -15.88 2.00 -14.53
N ARG A 157 -16.43 1.62 -13.36
CA ARG A 157 -15.67 1.44 -12.11
C ARG A 157 -14.63 0.33 -12.23
N ALA A 158 -14.99 -0.79 -12.87
CA ALA A 158 -14.07 -1.89 -13.10
C ALA A 158 -12.89 -1.47 -14.00
N VAL A 159 -13.17 -0.72 -15.08
CA VAL A 159 -12.14 -0.18 -16.00
C VAL A 159 -11.24 0.85 -15.29
N SER A 160 -11.81 1.77 -14.51
CA SER A 160 -11.00 2.74 -13.77
C SER A 160 -10.15 2.08 -12.69
N GLY A 161 -10.68 1.08 -11.98
CA GLY A 161 -9.90 0.30 -11.01
C GLY A 161 -8.70 -0.42 -11.63
N PHE A 162 -8.87 -0.99 -12.82
CA PHE A 162 -7.77 -1.59 -13.59
C PHE A 162 -6.69 -0.55 -13.91
N GLY A 163 -7.07 0.62 -14.44
CA GLY A 163 -6.13 1.72 -14.71
C GLY A 163 -5.43 2.23 -13.44
N ALA A 164 -6.15 2.32 -12.32
CA ALA A 164 -5.62 2.78 -11.04
C ALA A 164 -4.55 1.85 -10.46
N ALA A 165 -4.65 0.53 -10.67
CA ALA A 165 -3.59 -0.41 -10.29
C ALA A 165 -2.26 -0.09 -10.98
N GLY A 166 -2.33 0.18 -12.29
CA GLY A 166 -1.19 0.57 -13.10
C GLY A 166 -0.61 1.92 -12.67
N ILE A 167 -1.47 2.92 -12.39
CA ILE A 167 -1.02 4.23 -11.91
C ILE A 167 -0.24 4.10 -10.59
N LEU A 168 -0.79 3.43 -9.56
CA LEU A 168 -0.13 3.34 -8.24
C LEU A 168 1.23 2.65 -8.31
N SER A 169 1.29 1.49 -8.97
CA SER A 169 2.57 0.79 -9.20
C SER A 169 3.53 1.65 -10.03
N GLY A 170 3.00 2.32 -11.06
CA GLY A 170 3.75 3.18 -11.97
C GLY A 170 4.38 4.40 -11.32
N ILE A 171 3.71 5.04 -10.35
CA ILE A 171 4.28 6.18 -9.60
C ILE A 171 5.55 5.74 -8.89
N ILE A 172 5.53 4.59 -8.19
CA ILE A 172 6.71 4.08 -7.50
C ILE A 172 7.82 3.75 -8.51
N VAL A 173 7.47 3.11 -9.63
CA VAL A 173 8.45 2.78 -10.68
C VAL A 173 9.07 4.04 -11.30
N ILE A 174 8.30 5.10 -11.51
CA ILE A 174 8.81 6.41 -11.96
C ILE A 174 9.74 7.00 -10.90
N ILE A 175 9.34 7.02 -9.62
CA ILE A 175 10.18 7.49 -8.51
C ILE A 175 11.51 6.73 -8.46
N VAL A 176 11.49 5.41 -8.68
CA VAL A 176 12.71 4.58 -8.70
C VAL A 176 13.69 5.02 -9.78
N HIS A 177 13.20 5.48 -10.94
CA HIS A 177 14.03 5.93 -12.06
C HIS A 177 14.32 7.43 -12.04
N ALA A 178 13.51 8.22 -11.36
CA ALA A 178 13.63 9.67 -11.30
C ALA A 178 14.42 10.16 -10.07
N ILE A 179 14.50 9.36 -9.01
CA ILE A 179 15.04 9.77 -7.71
C ILE A 179 16.02 8.70 -7.16
N PRO A 180 17.19 9.09 -6.64
CA PRO A 180 18.11 8.18 -5.97
C PRO A 180 17.51 7.57 -4.69
N LEU A 181 17.87 6.32 -4.39
CA LEU A 181 17.24 5.49 -3.35
C LEU A 181 17.06 6.20 -2.00
N HIS A 182 18.09 6.89 -1.51
CA HIS A 182 18.06 7.58 -0.21
C HIS A 182 17.05 8.76 -0.14
N LYS A 183 16.68 9.38 -1.27
CA LYS A 183 15.68 10.46 -1.32
C LYS A 183 14.26 9.92 -1.50
N ARG A 184 14.06 8.69 -2.00
CA ARG A 184 12.73 8.11 -2.28
C ARG A 184 11.77 8.07 -1.08
N PRO A 185 12.20 7.76 0.16
CA PRO A 185 11.32 7.78 1.33
C PRO A 185 10.65 9.13 1.56
N LEU A 186 11.34 10.24 1.30
CA LEU A 186 10.80 11.59 1.45
C LEU A 186 9.61 11.84 0.52
N TYR A 187 9.78 11.52 -0.77
CA TYR A 187 8.74 11.72 -1.78
C TYR A 187 7.57 10.75 -1.60
N GLN A 188 7.85 9.52 -1.17
CA GLN A 188 6.83 8.58 -0.76
C GLN A 188 6.10 9.04 0.52
N GLY A 189 6.74 9.78 1.42
CA GLY A 189 6.06 10.42 2.54
C GLY A 189 4.94 11.38 2.10
N MET A 190 5.11 12.06 0.97
CA MET A 190 4.10 12.97 0.40
C MET A 190 2.82 12.27 -0.06
N PHE A 191 2.84 10.93 -0.19
CA PHE A 191 1.65 10.13 -0.47
C PHE A 191 0.59 10.33 0.61
N GLY A 192 1.03 10.49 1.86
CA GLY A 192 0.15 10.82 2.99
C GLY A 192 -0.56 12.15 2.75
N THR A 193 0.17 13.19 2.34
CA THR A 193 -0.42 14.51 2.05
C THR A 193 -1.49 14.42 0.96
N ILE A 194 -1.21 13.70 -0.12
CA ILE A 194 -2.15 13.54 -1.23
C ILE A 194 -3.39 12.79 -0.75
N PHE A 195 -3.21 11.69 -0.02
CA PHE A 195 -4.32 10.95 0.56
C PHE A 195 -5.16 11.81 1.52
N GLY A 196 -4.51 12.59 2.39
CA GLY A 196 -5.18 13.52 3.31
C GLY A 196 -5.99 14.58 2.56
N VAL A 197 -5.40 15.24 1.56
CA VAL A 197 -6.10 16.22 0.71
C VAL A 197 -7.27 15.54 -0.01
N SER A 198 -7.07 14.40 -0.67
CA SER A 198 -8.15 13.63 -1.32
C SER A 198 -9.26 13.24 -0.35
N SER A 199 -8.95 12.91 0.91
CA SER A 199 -9.94 12.50 1.90
C SER A 199 -10.87 13.62 2.35
N VAL A 200 -10.39 14.86 2.37
CA VAL A 200 -11.19 16.04 2.69
C VAL A 200 -11.89 16.55 1.43
N THR A 201 -11.14 16.67 0.33
CA THR A 201 -11.65 17.19 -0.94
C THR A 201 -12.69 16.27 -1.58
N GLY A 202 -12.59 14.95 -1.40
CA GLY A 202 -13.52 13.97 -1.97
C GLY A 202 -14.98 14.22 -1.56
N PRO A 203 -15.34 14.11 -0.28
CA PRO A 203 -16.71 14.37 0.16
C PRO A 203 -17.17 15.82 -0.10
N LEU A 204 -16.28 16.81 0.00
CA LEU A 204 -16.62 18.21 -0.26
C LEU A 204 -16.97 18.48 -1.73
N LEU A 205 -16.12 18.04 -2.67
CA LEU A 205 -16.39 18.17 -4.10
C LEU A 205 -17.57 17.31 -4.52
N GLY A 206 -17.64 16.07 -4.01
CA GLY A 206 -18.74 15.15 -4.28
C GLY A 206 -20.08 15.75 -3.87
N GLY A 207 -20.19 16.21 -2.61
CA GLY A 207 -21.38 16.88 -2.11
C GLY A 207 -21.74 18.16 -2.87
N ALA A 208 -20.75 18.96 -3.27
CA ALA A 208 -20.97 20.17 -4.06
C ALA A 208 -21.51 19.83 -5.47
N PHE A 209 -20.91 18.86 -6.17
CA PHE A 209 -21.34 18.45 -7.50
C PHE A 209 -22.70 17.76 -7.48
N THR A 210 -22.94 16.84 -6.54
CA THR A 210 -24.21 16.12 -6.42
C THR A 210 -25.37 17.03 -6.06
N SER A 211 -25.11 18.12 -5.32
CA SER A 211 -26.17 19.04 -4.86
C SER A 211 -26.43 20.19 -5.83
N LYS A 212 -25.39 20.72 -6.51
CA LYS A 212 -25.51 21.95 -7.32
C LYS A 212 -25.48 21.73 -8.83
N VAL A 213 -24.98 20.59 -9.31
CA VAL A 213 -24.78 20.36 -10.75
C VAL A 213 -25.30 18.99 -11.18
N SER A 214 -24.50 17.94 -11.01
CA SER A 214 -24.84 16.54 -11.26
C SER A 214 -23.76 15.66 -10.64
N TRP A 215 -24.14 14.49 -10.13
CA TRP A 215 -23.19 13.49 -9.63
C TRP A 215 -22.19 13.05 -10.71
N ARG A 216 -22.55 13.16 -12.00
CA ARG A 216 -21.68 12.81 -13.15
C ARG A 216 -20.36 13.59 -13.17
N TRP A 217 -20.36 14.84 -12.71
CA TRP A 217 -19.15 15.68 -12.64
C TRP A 217 -18.12 15.18 -11.63
N CYS A 218 -18.52 14.34 -10.67
CA CYS A 218 -17.59 13.66 -9.78
C CYS A 218 -16.57 12.80 -10.54
N PHE A 219 -16.91 12.34 -11.74
CA PHE A 219 -16.04 11.53 -12.58
C PHE A 219 -15.44 12.32 -13.74
N PHE A 220 -16.18 13.28 -14.31
CA PHE A 220 -15.65 14.13 -15.39
C PHE A 220 -14.50 15.05 -14.95
N ILE A 221 -14.39 15.39 -13.66
CA ILE A 221 -13.27 16.19 -13.14
C ILE A 221 -11.90 15.50 -13.32
N ASN A 222 -11.88 14.17 -13.41
CA ASN A 222 -10.64 13.42 -13.61
C ASN A 222 -10.03 13.72 -14.98
N LEU A 223 -10.86 13.76 -16.04
CA LEU A 223 -10.42 13.89 -17.44
C LEU A 223 -9.51 15.09 -17.71
N PRO A 224 -9.86 16.35 -17.35
CA PRO A 224 -8.99 17.48 -17.63
C PRO A 224 -7.68 17.42 -16.83
N LEU A 225 -7.74 17.00 -15.56
CA LEU A 225 -6.57 16.92 -14.69
C LEU A 225 -5.62 15.78 -15.13
N GLY A 226 -6.18 14.63 -15.49
CA GLY A 226 -5.47 13.49 -16.04
C GLY A 226 -4.87 13.79 -17.40
N GLY A 227 -5.59 14.54 -18.25
CA GLY A 227 -5.09 15.03 -19.53
C GLY A 227 -3.86 15.93 -19.37
N VAL A 228 -3.90 16.90 -18.45
CA VAL A 228 -2.75 17.76 -18.14
C VAL A 228 -1.56 16.92 -17.65
N ALA A 229 -1.79 16.02 -16.69
CA ALA A 229 -0.72 15.14 -16.18
C ALA A 229 -0.15 14.23 -17.28
N ALA A 230 -0.99 13.70 -18.16
CA ALA A 230 -0.59 12.88 -19.31
C ALA A 230 0.31 13.66 -20.27
N VAL A 231 -0.06 14.89 -20.62
CA VAL A 231 0.74 15.76 -21.52
C VAL A 231 2.10 16.05 -20.90
N VAL A 232 2.15 16.44 -19.62
CA VAL A 232 3.41 16.75 -18.94
C VAL A 232 4.31 15.51 -18.88
N ILE A 233 3.78 14.34 -18.50
CA ILE A 233 4.54 13.09 -18.48
C ILE A 233 4.98 12.69 -19.90
N PHE A 234 4.12 12.88 -20.90
CA PHE A 234 4.45 12.58 -22.28
C PHE A 234 5.60 13.46 -22.81
N LEU A 235 5.67 14.74 -22.45
CA LEU A 235 6.72 15.63 -22.94
C LEU A 235 8.02 15.52 -22.15
N ILE A 236 7.92 15.40 -20.82
CA ILE A 236 9.06 15.60 -19.92
C ILE A 236 9.68 14.28 -19.46
N LEU A 237 8.88 13.22 -19.26
CA LEU A 237 9.40 11.96 -18.76
C LEU A 237 10.26 11.27 -19.84
N LYS A 238 11.57 11.30 -19.60
CA LYS A 238 12.59 10.59 -20.38
C LYS A 238 13.18 9.50 -19.52
N ILE A 239 12.93 8.24 -19.90
CA ILE A 239 13.48 7.07 -19.23
C ILE A 239 14.32 6.31 -20.26
N PRO A 240 15.58 5.99 -19.96
CA PRO A 240 16.44 5.21 -20.86
C PRO A 240 15.78 3.89 -21.27
N LYS A 241 15.92 3.52 -22.55
CA LYS A 241 15.41 2.24 -23.04
C LYS A 241 16.18 1.10 -22.37
N ARG A 242 15.45 0.18 -21.71
CA ARG A 242 16.03 -1.01 -21.06
C ARG A 242 16.19 -2.15 -22.06
N GLU A 243 17.09 -3.08 -21.77
CA GLU A 243 17.30 -4.27 -22.60
C GLU A 243 16.03 -5.11 -22.76
N THR A 244 15.22 -5.21 -21.70
CA THR A 244 13.91 -5.90 -21.74
C THR A 244 12.95 -5.25 -22.74
N THR A 245 13.06 -3.95 -22.97
CA THR A 245 12.26 -3.21 -23.97
C THR A 245 12.72 -3.45 -25.41
N ARG A 246 13.94 -3.98 -25.62
CA ARG A 246 14.47 -4.33 -26.95
C ARG A 246 13.95 -5.68 -27.46
N LEU A 247 13.35 -6.48 -26.59
CA LEU A 247 12.71 -7.75 -26.98
C LEU A 247 11.52 -7.50 -27.93
N SER A 248 11.28 -8.46 -28.83
CA SER A 248 10.08 -8.47 -29.68
C SER A 248 8.81 -8.44 -28.83
N ILE A 249 7.73 -7.82 -29.33
CA ILE A 249 6.44 -7.73 -28.61
C ILE A 249 5.93 -9.13 -28.24
N LYS A 250 6.08 -10.12 -29.13
CA LYS A 250 5.71 -11.52 -28.86
C LYS A 250 6.50 -12.10 -27.69
N ALA A 251 7.81 -11.84 -27.65
CA ALA A 251 8.67 -12.30 -26.56
C ALA A 251 8.33 -11.61 -25.23
N ARG A 252 7.96 -10.33 -25.24
CA ARG A 252 7.49 -9.61 -24.05
C ARG A 252 6.15 -10.12 -23.53
N LEU A 253 5.20 -10.37 -24.43
CA LEU A 253 3.91 -10.95 -24.07
C LEU A 253 4.09 -12.35 -23.48
N ALA A 254 4.97 -13.18 -24.05
CA ALA A 254 5.27 -14.51 -23.50
C ALA A 254 5.87 -14.49 -22.08
N GLN A 255 6.41 -13.35 -21.62
CA GLN A 255 6.90 -13.15 -20.26
C GLN A 255 5.80 -12.71 -19.29
N LEU A 256 4.64 -12.30 -19.80
CA LEU A 256 3.45 -12.14 -18.99
C LEU A 256 2.95 -13.54 -18.64
N ASP A 257 2.88 -13.81 -17.35
CA ASP A 257 2.42 -15.08 -16.81
C ASP A 257 0.91 -15.24 -17.04
N PHE A 258 0.49 -15.56 -18.27
CA PHE A 258 -0.92 -15.66 -18.63
C PHE A 258 -1.64 -16.74 -17.83
N TYR A 259 -0.96 -17.87 -17.57
CA TYR A 259 -1.51 -18.95 -16.74
C TYR A 259 -1.68 -18.50 -15.29
N GLY A 260 -0.63 -17.93 -14.67
CA GLY A 260 -0.72 -17.45 -13.30
C GLY A 260 -1.72 -16.31 -13.15
N THR A 261 -1.71 -15.33 -14.05
CA THR A 261 -2.66 -14.21 -14.05
C THR A 261 -4.10 -14.70 -14.25
N GLY A 262 -4.31 -15.66 -15.15
CA GLY A 262 -5.61 -16.28 -15.40
C GLY A 262 -6.17 -17.08 -14.23
N LEU A 263 -5.33 -17.53 -13.30
CA LEU A 263 -5.75 -18.17 -12.04
C LEU A 263 -5.92 -17.14 -10.92
N LEU A 264 -4.98 -16.19 -10.81
CA LEU A 264 -4.93 -15.19 -9.76
C LEU A 264 -6.14 -14.25 -9.78
N ILE A 265 -6.48 -13.71 -10.96
CA ILE A 265 -7.57 -12.73 -11.07
C ILE A 265 -8.92 -13.35 -10.68
N PRO A 266 -9.36 -14.47 -11.28
CA PRO A 266 -10.62 -15.08 -10.90
C PRO A 266 -10.60 -15.64 -9.46
N GLY A 267 -9.45 -16.12 -8.97
CA GLY A 267 -9.30 -16.56 -7.58
C GLY A 267 -9.49 -15.42 -6.59
N SER A 268 -8.88 -14.27 -6.88
CA SER A 268 -9.01 -13.03 -6.09
C SER A 268 -10.46 -12.53 -6.10
N VAL A 269 -11.09 -12.46 -7.27
CA VAL A 269 -12.49 -12.02 -7.40
C VAL A 269 -13.42 -12.97 -6.66
N SER A 270 -13.24 -14.29 -6.81
CA SER A 270 -14.07 -15.30 -6.13
C SER A 270 -13.95 -15.22 -4.62
N LEU A 271 -12.72 -15.03 -4.10
CA LEU A 271 -12.49 -14.87 -2.67
C LEU A 271 -13.16 -13.62 -2.13
N ILE A 272 -12.95 -12.48 -2.78
CA ILE A 272 -13.51 -11.23 -2.27
C ILE A 272 -15.04 -11.22 -2.39
N LEU A 273 -15.61 -11.79 -3.46
CA LEU A 273 -17.07 -11.95 -3.59
C LEU A 273 -17.65 -12.85 -2.50
N ALA A 274 -17.02 -13.99 -2.22
CA ALA A 274 -17.43 -14.85 -1.12
C ALA A 274 -17.43 -14.03 0.18
N LEU A 275 -16.35 -13.34 0.50
CA LEU A 275 -16.26 -12.60 1.76
C LEU A 275 -17.22 -11.40 1.83
N GLN A 276 -17.53 -10.76 0.70
CA GLN A 276 -18.48 -9.65 0.64
C GLN A 276 -19.92 -10.11 0.88
N TRP A 277 -20.31 -11.26 0.34
CA TRP A 277 -21.68 -11.78 0.41
C TRP A 277 -21.92 -12.72 1.59
N GLY A 278 -20.87 -13.38 2.07
CA GLY A 278 -20.91 -14.35 3.15
C GLY A 278 -21.34 -13.70 4.46
N GLY A 279 -22.45 -14.19 5.02
CA GLY A 279 -23.00 -13.73 6.30
C GLY A 279 -23.82 -12.44 6.22
N SER A 280 -23.95 -11.83 5.03
CA SER A 280 -24.77 -10.64 4.79
C SER A 280 -25.94 -10.96 3.85
N ILE A 281 -25.63 -11.39 2.63
CA ILE A 281 -26.62 -11.69 1.58
C ILE A 281 -26.87 -13.20 1.48
N LEU A 282 -25.80 -13.99 1.62
CA LEU A 282 -25.84 -15.44 1.55
C LEU A 282 -25.33 -16.03 2.86
N ALA A 283 -26.06 -17.01 3.38
CA ALA A 283 -25.60 -17.79 4.52
C ALA A 283 -24.28 -18.49 4.16
N TRP A 284 -23.38 -18.63 5.14
CA TRP A 284 -22.09 -19.31 4.96
C TRP A 284 -22.21 -20.76 4.46
N ASN A 285 -23.34 -21.41 4.76
CA ASN A 285 -23.64 -22.78 4.33
C ASN A 285 -24.35 -22.85 2.96
N ASP A 286 -24.57 -21.72 2.27
CA ASP A 286 -25.13 -21.72 0.91
C ASP A 286 -24.14 -22.39 -0.06
N ARG A 287 -24.67 -23.22 -0.98
CA ARG A 287 -23.85 -23.95 -1.96
C ARG A 287 -23.00 -23.01 -2.81
N ARG A 288 -23.50 -21.82 -3.15
CA ARG A 288 -22.78 -20.80 -3.94
C ARG A 288 -21.60 -20.22 -3.15
N MET A 289 -21.78 -20.01 -1.85
CA MET A 289 -20.74 -19.51 -0.96
C MET A 289 -19.59 -20.50 -0.83
N ILE A 290 -19.92 -21.77 -0.56
CA ILE A 290 -18.93 -22.85 -0.51
C ILE A 290 -18.23 -23.01 -1.87
N ALA A 291 -18.99 -22.96 -2.97
CA ALA A 291 -18.42 -23.04 -4.31
C ALA A 291 -17.41 -21.92 -4.60
N LEU A 292 -17.72 -20.67 -4.24
CA LEU A 292 -16.80 -19.54 -4.43
C LEU A 292 -15.52 -19.69 -3.59
N LEU A 293 -15.62 -20.14 -2.34
CA LEU A 293 -14.46 -20.37 -1.46
C LEU A 293 -13.59 -21.53 -1.95
N VAL A 294 -14.20 -22.64 -2.34
CA VAL A 294 -13.47 -23.80 -2.90
C VAL A 294 -12.82 -23.43 -4.23
N LEU A 295 -13.52 -22.69 -5.09
CA LEU A 295 -12.97 -22.19 -6.34
C LEU A 295 -11.79 -21.24 -6.09
N ALA A 296 -11.92 -20.28 -5.17
CA ALA A 296 -10.84 -19.39 -4.79
C ALA A 296 -9.62 -20.16 -4.28
N GLY A 297 -9.80 -21.08 -3.34
CA GLY A 297 -8.73 -21.92 -2.80
C GLY A 297 -8.04 -22.76 -3.88
N SER A 298 -8.81 -23.36 -4.77
CA SER A 298 -8.29 -24.16 -5.89
C SER A 298 -7.50 -23.32 -6.89
N LEU A 299 -7.99 -22.11 -7.21
CA LEU A 299 -7.32 -21.18 -8.12
C LEU A 299 -6.04 -20.58 -7.51
N PHE A 300 -6.04 -20.24 -6.22
CA PHE A 300 -4.83 -19.80 -5.53
C PHE A 300 -3.80 -20.92 -5.40
N LEU A 301 -4.24 -22.16 -5.12
CA LEU A 301 -3.34 -23.32 -5.12
C LEU A 301 -2.75 -23.52 -6.52
N GLY A 302 -3.59 -23.49 -7.57
CA GLY A 302 -3.14 -23.54 -8.95
C GLY A 302 -2.14 -22.42 -9.28
N PHE A 303 -2.39 -21.19 -8.82
CA PHE A 303 -1.46 -20.08 -8.97
C PHE A 303 -0.10 -20.38 -8.35
N VAL A 304 -0.06 -20.87 -7.11
CA VAL A 304 1.18 -21.27 -6.42
C VAL A 304 1.91 -22.38 -7.18
N LEU A 305 1.19 -23.38 -7.69
CA LEU A 305 1.77 -24.45 -8.52
C LEU A 305 2.37 -23.87 -9.82
N VAL A 306 1.68 -22.96 -10.50
CA VAL A 306 2.23 -22.28 -11.69
C VAL A 306 3.46 -21.45 -11.35
N GLN A 307 3.46 -20.72 -10.23
CA GLN A 307 4.63 -19.93 -9.81
C GLN A 307 5.85 -20.80 -9.51
N THR A 308 5.64 -21.99 -8.95
CA THR A 308 6.72 -22.91 -8.54
C THR A 308 7.24 -23.74 -9.70
N PHE A 309 6.35 -24.27 -10.56
CA PHE A 309 6.74 -25.13 -11.69
C PHE A 309 7.12 -24.35 -12.96
N LEU A 310 6.67 -23.11 -13.14
CA LEU A 310 7.03 -22.25 -14.28
C LEU A 310 7.77 -20.98 -13.84
N PRO A 311 8.94 -21.08 -13.18
CA PRO A 311 9.64 -19.94 -12.57
C PRO A 311 10.15 -18.91 -13.59
N LYS A 312 10.28 -19.29 -14.87
CA LYS A 312 10.74 -18.40 -15.95
C LYS A 312 9.70 -17.33 -16.29
N THR A 313 8.43 -17.69 -16.28
CA THR A 313 7.32 -16.77 -16.59
C THR A 313 6.63 -16.25 -15.34
N ALA A 314 6.73 -16.95 -14.21
CA ALA A 314 6.13 -16.65 -12.91
C ALA A 314 6.00 -15.15 -12.59
N THR A 315 4.76 -14.71 -12.34
CA THR A 315 4.38 -13.37 -11.85
C THR A 315 5.20 -12.94 -10.64
N VAL A 316 5.29 -13.83 -9.65
CA VAL A 316 6.07 -13.64 -8.43
C VAL A 316 7.07 -14.79 -8.37
N PRO A 317 8.26 -14.64 -8.97
CA PRO A 317 9.29 -15.67 -8.92
C PRO A 317 9.59 -16.08 -7.48
N PRO A 318 9.69 -17.39 -7.16
CA PRO A 318 10.03 -17.85 -5.81
C PRO A 318 11.31 -17.22 -5.26
N ARG A 319 12.30 -16.91 -6.13
CA ARG A 319 13.52 -16.19 -5.75
C ARG A 319 13.28 -14.80 -5.15
N ILE A 320 12.20 -14.12 -5.56
CA ILE A 320 11.80 -12.79 -5.06
C ILE A 320 11.00 -12.96 -3.77
N PHE A 321 10.02 -13.87 -3.78
CA PHE A 321 9.15 -14.08 -2.61
C PHE A 321 9.92 -14.63 -1.40
N ASN A 322 10.90 -15.51 -1.63
CA ASN A 322 11.73 -16.10 -0.57
C ASN A 322 12.79 -15.14 -0.02
N GLN A 323 12.94 -13.94 -0.59
CA GLN A 323 13.77 -12.93 0.07
C GLN A 323 13.10 -12.53 1.38
N ARG A 324 13.84 -12.67 2.50
CA ARG A 324 13.34 -12.42 3.85
C ARG A 324 12.62 -11.08 3.97
N SER A 325 13.19 -10.00 3.44
CA SER A 325 12.59 -8.66 3.48
C SER A 325 11.31 -8.54 2.66
N ILE A 326 11.16 -9.28 1.55
CA ILE A 326 9.94 -9.29 0.75
C ILE A 326 8.85 -10.06 1.47
N LEU A 327 9.16 -11.25 2.01
CA LEU A 327 8.19 -12.04 2.77
C LEU A 327 7.72 -11.29 4.03
N ALA A 328 8.67 -10.74 4.80
CA ALA A 328 8.37 -9.97 6.00
C ALA A 328 7.61 -8.68 5.68
N GLY A 329 7.99 -7.98 4.60
CA GLY A 329 7.28 -6.81 4.10
C GLY A 329 5.84 -7.14 3.70
N PHE A 330 5.64 -8.24 2.95
CA PHE A 330 4.32 -8.68 2.50
C PHE A 330 3.40 -9.03 3.67
N PHE A 331 3.90 -9.82 4.64
CA PHE A 331 3.17 -10.14 5.86
C PHE A 331 2.81 -8.89 6.66
N SER A 332 3.75 -7.95 6.79
CA SER A 332 3.50 -6.67 7.46
C SER A 332 2.42 -5.85 6.75
N THR A 333 2.47 -5.78 5.43
CA THR A 333 1.48 -5.03 4.64
C THR A 333 0.09 -5.65 4.71
N ILE A 334 -0.03 -6.98 4.80
CA ILE A 334 -1.29 -7.67 5.09
C ILE A 334 -1.83 -7.21 6.45
N CYS A 335 -1.01 -7.28 7.50
CA CYS A 335 -1.44 -6.90 8.84
C CYS A 335 -1.85 -5.41 8.91
N VAL A 336 -1.01 -4.52 8.37
CA VAL A 336 -1.23 -3.06 8.35
C VAL A 336 -2.46 -2.69 7.51
N GLY A 337 -2.66 -3.30 6.34
CA GLY A 337 -3.81 -3.04 5.47
C GLY A 337 -5.13 -3.43 6.12
N SER A 338 -5.16 -4.62 6.72
CA SER A 338 -6.32 -5.17 7.41
C SER A 338 -6.82 -4.24 8.52
N GLN A 339 -5.95 -3.91 9.46
CA GLN A 339 -6.30 -3.11 10.63
C GLN A 339 -6.61 -1.64 10.29
N THR A 340 -5.93 -1.05 9.29
CA THR A 340 -6.24 0.31 8.81
C THR A 340 -7.64 0.37 8.24
N THR A 341 -8.06 -0.64 7.49
CA THR A 341 -9.41 -0.72 6.96
C THR A 341 -10.45 -0.90 8.07
N ILE A 342 -10.20 -1.75 9.07
CA ILE A 342 -11.12 -1.93 10.20
C ILE A 342 -11.37 -0.61 10.92
N PHE A 343 -10.32 0.12 11.32
CA PHE A 343 -10.52 1.40 12.03
C PHE A 343 -11.14 2.48 11.13
N ALA A 344 -10.77 2.53 9.84
CA ALA A 344 -11.35 3.49 8.91
C ALA A 344 -12.88 3.31 8.73
N TYR A 345 -13.40 2.09 8.84
CA TYR A 345 -14.82 1.80 8.68
C TYR A 345 -15.59 1.80 10.01
N TYR A 346 -15.07 1.14 11.05
CA TYR A 346 -15.82 0.93 12.29
C TYR A 346 -15.70 2.08 13.29
N LEU A 347 -14.69 2.94 13.18
CA LEU A 347 -14.60 4.12 14.06
C LEU A 347 -15.69 5.18 13.72
N PRO A 348 -15.96 5.52 12.45
CA PRO A 348 -17.14 6.32 12.10
C PRO A 348 -18.46 5.69 12.53
N ILE A 349 -18.61 4.37 12.37
CA ILE A 349 -19.80 3.64 12.82
C ILE A 349 -19.95 3.77 14.33
N TRP A 350 -18.86 3.68 15.10
CA TRP A 350 -18.88 3.90 16.54
C TRP A 350 -19.36 5.32 16.90
N PHE A 351 -18.85 6.36 16.22
CA PHE A 351 -19.33 7.73 16.45
C PHE A 351 -20.83 7.87 16.16
N GLN A 352 -21.30 7.33 15.03
CA GLN A 352 -22.71 7.41 14.65
C GLN A 352 -23.61 6.63 15.61
N ALA A 353 -23.23 5.40 15.95
CA ALA A 353 -24.05 4.51 16.78
C ALA A 353 -24.05 4.87 18.26
N ILE A 354 -22.87 5.18 18.80
CA ILE A 354 -22.68 5.37 20.24
C ILE A 354 -22.84 6.84 20.64
N GLN A 355 -22.30 7.76 19.84
CA GLN A 355 -22.39 9.20 20.13
C GLN A 355 -23.56 9.88 19.42
N GLY A 356 -24.33 9.14 18.61
CA GLY A 356 -25.53 9.66 17.94
C GLY A 356 -25.27 10.80 16.97
N VAL A 357 -24.03 10.93 16.46
CA VAL A 357 -23.67 12.03 15.57
C VAL A 357 -24.05 11.75 14.13
N SER A 358 -24.26 12.82 13.36
CA SER A 358 -24.53 12.69 11.93
C SER A 358 -23.35 12.03 11.19
N PRO A 359 -23.58 11.42 10.01
CA PRO A 359 -22.51 10.89 9.17
C PRO A 359 -21.43 11.92 8.84
N VAL A 360 -21.82 13.17 8.59
CA VAL A 360 -20.87 14.28 8.32
C VAL A 360 -19.98 14.54 9.53
N GLU A 361 -20.59 14.65 10.71
CA GLU A 361 -19.84 14.89 11.94
C GLU A 361 -18.94 13.71 12.31
N SER A 362 -19.38 12.47 12.07
CA SER A 362 -18.54 11.27 12.25
C SER A 362 -17.29 11.31 11.37
N GLY A 363 -17.41 11.82 10.14
CA GLY A 363 -16.28 12.03 9.24
C GLY A 363 -15.32 13.11 9.76
N ILE A 364 -15.85 14.20 10.31
CA ILE A 364 -15.03 15.26 10.94
C ILE A 364 -14.28 14.69 12.16
N ARG A 365 -14.92 13.84 12.96
CA ARG A 365 -14.31 13.19 14.13
C ARG A 365 -13.24 12.16 13.77
N LEU A 366 -13.12 11.76 12.49
CA LEU A 366 -12.04 10.90 11.98
C LEU A 366 -10.79 11.68 11.54
N LEU A 367 -10.88 13.01 11.39
CA LEU A 367 -9.74 13.84 10.97
C LEU A 367 -8.48 13.69 11.84
N PRO A 368 -8.55 13.54 13.18
CA PRO A 368 -7.35 13.33 13.99
C PRO A 368 -6.53 12.12 13.55
N LEU A 369 -7.18 11.02 13.17
CA LEU A 369 -6.51 9.81 12.66
C LEU A 369 -5.84 10.08 11.31
N VAL A 370 -6.55 10.71 10.38
CA VAL A 370 -6.04 10.97 9.03
C VAL A 370 -4.87 11.96 9.07
N LEU A 371 -5.02 13.08 9.77
CA LEU A 371 -4.00 14.13 9.85
C LEU A 371 -2.73 13.65 10.54
N SER A 372 -2.85 12.93 11.65
CA SER A 372 -1.71 12.34 12.33
C SER A 372 -0.98 11.31 11.45
N MET A 373 -1.72 10.51 10.69
CA MET A 373 -1.15 9.59 9.70
C MET A 373 -0.37 10.33 8.60
N VAL A 374 -0.89 11.44 8.07
CA VAL A 374 -0.17 12.27 7.09
C VAL A 374 1.14 12.80 7.66
N VAL A 375 1.10 13.37 8.87
CA VAL A 375 2.28 13.91 9.55
C VAL A 375 3.33 12.81 9.77
N ALA A 376 2.89 11.62 10.19
CA ALA A 376 3.79 10.48 10.36
C ALA A 376 4.41 9.99 9.05
N MET A 377 3.65 9.91 7.95
CA MET A 377 4.21 9.50 6.66
C MET A 377 5.32 10.45 6.18
N LEU A 378 5.11 11.77 6.33
CA LEU A 378 6.11 12.78 5.98
C LEU A 378 7.35 12.68 6.88
N THR A 379 7.14 12.66 8.20
CA THR A 379 8.24 12.61 9.16
C THR A 379 9.02 11.30 9.07
N ALA A 380 8.36 10.16 8.91
CA ALA A 380 8.99 8.87 8.62
C ALA A 380 9.85 8.93 7.36
N GLY A 381 9.34 9.52 6.27
CA GLY A 381 10.12 9.72 5.04
C GLY A 381 11.40 10.54 5.25
N VAL A 382 11.31 11.64 6.02
CA VAL A 382 12.47 12.47 6.39
C VAL A 382 13.46 11.70 7.28
N VAL A 383 12.95 10.99 8.29
CA VAL A 383 13.76 10.22 9.24
C VAL A 383 14.48 9.09 8.51
N VAL A 384 13.80 8.30 7.68
CA VAL A 384 14.43 7.23 6.89
C VAL A 384 15.47 7.80 5.92
N ARG A 385 15.21 8.95 5.29
CA ARG A 385 16.21 9.64 4.46
C ARG A 385 17.46 10.03 5.26
N ARG A 386 17.28 10.56 6.47
CA ARG A 386 18.39 11.02 7.33
C ARG A 386 19.15 9.87 7.98
N ILE A 387 18.46 8.88 8.52
CA ILE A 387 19.05 7.73 9.21
C ILE A 387 19.61 6.73 8.20
N GLY A 388 18.90 6.51 7.09
CA GLY A 388 19.23 5.53 6.07
C GLY A 388 18.67 4.14 6.33
N TYR A 389 17.85 3.93 7.36
CA TYR A 389 17.24 2.63 7.68
C TYR A 389 15.73 2.78 7.86
N TYR A 390 14.95 1.90 7.22
CA TYR A 390 13.48 1.90 7.29
C TYR A 390 12.95 1.01 8.43
N THR A 391 13.68 -0.04 8.82
CA THR A 391 13.27 -1.02 9.84
C THR A 391 12.99 -0.39 11.21
N PRO A 392 13.86 0.49 11.76
CA PRO A 392 13.60 1.09 13.09
C PRO A 392 12.36 1.98 13.11
N VAL A 393 12.13 2.73 12.02
CA VAL A 393 10.96 3.62 11.87
C VAL A 393 9.67 2.80 11.81
N MET A 394 9.71 1.66 11.13
CA MET A 394 8.60 0.73 11.08
C MET A 394 8.30 0.10 12.44
N MET A 395 9.32 -0.40 13.15
CA MET A 395 9.16 -0.99 14.48
C MET A 395 8.54 0.02 15.46
N PHE A 396 9.06 1.25 15.47
CA PHE A 396 8.49 2.33 16.27
C PHE A 396 7.04 2.63 15.87
N GLY A 397 6.75 2.68 14.56
CA GLY A 397 5.40 2.86 14.04
C GLY A 397 4.43 1.78 14.52
N VAL A 398 4.85 0.50 14.49
CA VAL A 398 4.02 -0.61 14.96
C VAL A 398 3.77 -0.55 16.46
N CYS A 399 4.76 -0.16 17.28
CA CYS A 399 4.56 0.05 18.72
C CYS A 399 3.51 1.13 19.01
N LEU A 400 3.60 2.28 18.32
CA LEU A 400 2.62 3.35 18.46
C LEU A 400 1.23 2.90 17.99
N MET A 401 1.17 2.20 16.87
CA MET A 401 -0.07 1.66 16.32
C MET A 401 -0.72 0.68 17.28
N ALA A 402 0.05 -0.22 17.91
CA ALA A 402 -0.44 -1.18 18.90
C ALA A 402 -1.00 -0.48 20.14
N THR A 403 -0.29 0.56 20.60
CA THR A 403 -0.73 1.39 21.72
C THR A 403 -2.04 2.10 21.38
N GLY A 404 -2.12 2.76 20.23
CA GLY A 404 -3.32 3.46 19.78
C GLY A 404 -4.52 2.52 19.57
N ALA A 405 -4.30 1.36 18.96
CA ALA A 405 -5.33 0.33 18.79
C ALA A 405 -5.81 -0.23 20.14
N GLY A 406 -4.90 -0.42 21.10
CA GLY A 406 -5.23 -0.85 22.47
C GLY A 406 -6.08 0.18 23.20
N LEU A 407 -5.79 1.47 23.01
CA LEU A 407 -6.60 2.55 23.56
C LEU A 407 -7.97 2.64 22.89
N MET A 408 -8.05 2.45 21.57
CA MET A 408 -9.34 2.38 20.86
C MET A 408 -10.21 1.20 21.33
N TYR A 409 -9.59 0.07 21.69
CA TYR A 409 -10.30 -1.06 22.31
C TYR A 409 -10.94 -0.70 23.67
N THR A 410 -10.45 0.33 24.37
CA THR A 410 -11.01 0.80 25.65
C THR A 410 -12.14 1.83 25.51
N LEU A 411 -12.58 2.15 24.29
CA LEU A 411 -13.69 3.07 24.07
C LEU A 411 -14.98 2.55 24.71
N GLN A 412 -15.63 3.42 25.46
CA GLN A 412 -16.89 3.17 26.17
C GLN A 412 -17.95 4.18 25.72
N VAL A 413 -19.22 3.88 26.01
CA VAL A 413 -20.36 4.76 25.63
C VAL A 413 -20.16 6.21 26.08
N ASN A 414 -19.58 6.40 27.27
CA ASN A 414 -19.38 7.73 27.87
C ASN A 414 -17.99 8.35 27.57
N THR A 415 -17.23 7.80 26.63
CA THR A 415 -15.90 8.34 26.29
C THR A 415 -15.98 9.75 25.73
N GLY A 416 -15.29 10.68 26.38
CA GLY A 416 -15.25 12.10 26.01
C GLY A 416 -14.34 12.39 24.81
N SER A 417 -14.49 13.59 24.24
CA SER A 417 -13.69 14.04 23.09
C SER A 417 -12.17 13.98 23.25
N PRO A 418 -11.57 14.35 24.40
CA PRO A 418 -10.12 14.32 24.53
C PRO A 418 -9.53 12.90 24.40
N GLN A 419 -10.26 11.89 24.87
CA GLN A 419 -9.82 10.50 24.87
C GLN A 419 -9.77 9.94 23.44
N TRP A 420 -10.89 9.97 22.72
CA TRP A 420 -10.93 9.40 21.37
C TRP A 420 -10.07 10.20 20.37
N ILE A 421 -9.86 11.52 20.58
CA ILE A 421 -8.91 12.31 19.78
C ILE A 421 -7.48 11.84 20.03
N GLY A 422 -7.07 11.72 21.31
CA GLY A 422 -5.72 11.27 21.67
C GLY A 422 -5.42 9.86 21.14
N TYR A 423 -6.39 8.95 21.23
CA TYR A 423 -6.23 7.56 20.78
C TYR A 423 -6.01 7.49 19.25
N GLN A 424 -6.80 8.28 18.50
CA GLN A 424 -6.65 8.41 17.05
C GLN A 424 -5.29 8.98 16.64
N ILE A 425 -4.78 9.99 17.36
CA ILE A 425 -3.49 10.59 17.03
C ILE A 425 -2.36 9.58 17.22
N ILE A 426 -2.33 8.85 18.35
CA ILE A 426 -1.29 7.84 18.62
C ILE A 426 -1.33 6.75 17.56
N TYR A 427 -2.53 6.25 17.25
CA TYR A 427 -2.72 5.23 16.23
C TYR A 427 -2.29 5.72 14.85
N GLY A 428 -2.75 6.90 14.41
CA GLY A 428 -2.45 7.45 13.10
C GLY A 428 -0.95 7.73 12.93
N LEU A 429 -0.27 8.23 13.96
CA LEU A 429 1.19 8.38 13.94
C LEU A 429 1.92 7.04 13.70
N GLY A 430 1.43 5.97 14.34
CA GLY A 430 1.95 4.62 14.14
C GLY A 430 1.70 4.09 12.72
N ALA A 431 0.44 4.16 12.28
CA ALA A 431 0.01 3.69 10.96
C ALA A 431 0.77 4.39 9.82
N GLY A 432 0.93 5.72 9.90
CA GLY A 432 1.66 6.50 8.89
C GLY A 432 3.13 6.13 8.81
N SER A 433 3.77 5.83 9.95
CA SER A 433 5.18 5.45 10.00
C SER A 433 5.44 4.04 9.47
N ALA A 434 4.52 3.10 9.71
CA ALA A 434 4.66 1.70 9.32
C ALA A 434 4.32 1.42 7.84
N THR A 435 3.37 2.16 7.26
CA THR A 435 2.78 1.84 5.93
C THR A 435 3.80 1.87 4.78
N GLN A 436 4.78 2.78 4.81
CA GLN A 436 5.71 2.96 3.68
C GLN A 436 6.93 2.02 3.72
N ALA A 437 7.27 1.48 4.88
CA ALA A 437 8.51 0.73 5.05
C ALA A 437 8.62 -0.52 4.16
N PRO A 438 7.57 -1.36 3.98
CA PRO A 438 7.64 -2.51 3.07
C PRO A 438 7.91 -2.14 1.61
N ASN A 439 7.34 -1.02 1.13
CA ASN A 439 7.60 -0.52 -0.22
C ASN A 439 9.03 -0.03 -0.40
N ILE A 440 9.61 0.61 0.63
CA ILE A 440 11.02 1.00 0.62
C ILE A 440 11.93 -0.23 0.70
N ALA A 441 11.58 -1.22 1.52
CA ALA A 441 12.31 -2.47 1.63
C ALA A 441 12.43 -3.15 0.27
N ALA A 442 11.31 -3.30 -0.46
CA ALA A 442 11.31 -3.88 -1.80
C ALA A 442 12.20 -3.12 -2.79
N GLN A 443 12.29 -1.79 -2.65
CA GLN A 443 13.17 -0.95 -3.49
C GLN A 443 14.66 -1.03 -3.12
N THR A 444 14.97 -1.44 -1.89
CA THR A 444 16.34 -1.56 -1.39
C THR A 444 16.92 -2.94 -1.61
N VAL A 445 16.12 -4.00 -1.50
CA VAL A 445 16.62 -5.40 -1.59
C VAL A 445 16.52 -6.01 -2.98
N LEU A 446 15.68 -5.45 -3.85
CA LEU A 446 15.50 -5.96 -5.21
C LEU A 446 16.31 -5.15 -6.23
N PRO A 447 16.90 -5.83 -7.23
CA PRO A 447 17.44 -5.15 -8.40
C PRO A 447 16.38 -4.28 -9.06
N LYS A 448 16.76 -3.14 -9.64
CA LYS A 448 15.84 -2.15 -10.27
C LYS A 448 14.81 -2.77 -11.23
N ARG A 449 15.14 -3.90 -11.90
CA ARG A 449 14.23 -4.62 -12.81
C ARG A 449 13.09 -5.34 -12.08
N ASP A 450 13.33 -5.81 -10.86
CA ASP A 450 12.45 -6.67 -10.07
C ASP A 450 11.61 -5.84 -9.06
N VAL A 451 12.04 -4.61 -8.77
CA VAL A 451 11.30 -3.65 -7.91
C VAL A 451 9.81 -3.52 -8.26
N PRO A 452 9.39 -3.41 -9.55
CA PRO A 452 7.97 -3.33 -9.87
C PRO A 452 7.17 -4.54 -9.36
N ILE A 453 7.72 -5.76 -9.45
CA ILE A 453 7.08 -6.98 -8.97
C ILE A 453 6.94 -6.93 -7.44
N GLY A 454 8.00 -6.54 -6.72
CA GLY A 454 7.97 -6.45 -5.26
C GLY A 454 6.98 -5.41 -4.73
N VAL A 455 6.92 -4.23 -5.35
CA VAL A 455 5.99 -3.15 -4.97
C VAL A 455 4.54 -3.57 -5.26
N SER A 456 4.29 -4.14 -6.44
CA SER A 456 2.95 -4.65 -6.77
C SER A 456 2.51 -5.77 -5.83
N LEU A 457 3.43 -6.60 -5.34
CA LEU A 457 3.15 -7.60 -4.32
C LEU A 457 2.73 -6.97 -2.98
N MET A 458 3.40 -5.90 -2.54
CA MET A 458 2.98 -5.15 -1.35
C MET A 458 1.57 -4.60 -1.51
N TYR A 459 1.27 -3.92 -2.63
CA TYR A 459 -0.08 -3.39 -2.88
C TYR A 459 -1.15 -4.46 -2.99
N PHE A 460 -0.86 -5.58 -3.67
CA PHE A 460 -1.77 -6.73 -3.73
C PHE A 460 -2.11 -7.23 -2.32
N GLY A 461 -1.09 -7.45 -1.48
CA GLY A 461 -1.28 -7.87 -0.10
C GLY A 461 -2.12 -6.86 0.69
N ASN A 462 -1.86 -5.57 0.51
CA ASN A 462 -2.61 -4.51 1.18
C ASN A 462 -4.10 -4.56 0.82
N PHE A 463 -4.44 -4.47 -0.46
CA PHE A 463 -5.84 -4.40 -0.90
C PHE A 463 -6.60 -5.71 -0.65
N MET A 464 -5.94 -6.85 -0.87
CA MET A 464 -6.53 -8.15 -0.59
C MET A 464 -6.86 -8.30 0.91
N SER A 465 -5.89 -7.98 1.77
CA SER A 465 -6.08 -8.09 3.22
C SER A 465 -7.15 -7.14 3.76
N SER A 466 -7.18 -5.90 3.26
CA SER A 466 -8.21 -4.91 3.58
C SER A 466 -9.62 -5.43 3.27
N ALA A 467 -9.83 -6.05 2.11
CA ALA A 467 -11.12 -6.61 1.74
C ALA A 467 -11.49 -7.81 2.63
N ILE A 468 -10.55 -8.73 2.86
CA ILE A 468 -10.78 -9.92 3.69
C ILE A 468 -11.18 -9.53 5.12
N PHE A 469 -10.42 -8.65 5.74
CA PHE A 469 -10.60 -8.33 7.15
C PHE A 469 -11.74 -7.36 7.43
N LEU A 470 -12.18 -6.58 6.43
CA LEU A 470 -13.44 -5.85 6.53
C LEU A 470 -14.63 -6.81 6.68
N SER A 471 -14.67 -7.87 5.88
CA SER A 471 -15.69 -8.92 6.01
C SER A 471 -15.59 -9.68 7.32
N VAL A 472 -14.38 -10.01 7.78
CA VAL A 472 -14.19 -10.64 9.10
C VAL A 472 -14.75 -9.74 10.21
N ALA A 473 -14.43 -8.45 10.18
CA ALA A 473 -14.94 -7.47 11.14
C ALA A 473 -16.47 -7.37 11.11
N GLN A 474 -17.09 -7.42 9.93
CA GLN A 474 -18.55 -7.43 9.79
C GLN A 474 -19.18 -8.67 10.42
N ASN A 475 -18.61 -9.85 10.17
CA ASN A 475 -19.11 -11.09 10.78
C ASN A 475 -18.95 -11.09 12.30
N VAL A 476 -17.81 -10.60 12.81
CA VAL A 476 -17.58 -10.45 14.24
C VAL A 476 -18.62 -9.51 14.85
N LEU A 477 -18.89 -8.36 14.21
CA LEU A 477 -19.93 -7.44 14.67
C LEU A 477 -21.29 -8.12 14.71
N ASN A 478 -21.70 -8.78 13.63
CA ASN A 478 -23.02 -9.42 13.52
C ASN A 478 -23.23 -10.49 14.58
N VAL A 479 -22.25 -11.40 14.76
CA VAL A 479 -22.31 -12.46 15.77
C VAL A 479 -22.38 -11.88 17.18
N GLN A 480 -21.57 -10.87 17.47
CA GLN A 480 -21.55 -10.23 18.79
C GLN A 480 -22.83 -9.45 19.07
N LEU A 481 -23.40 -8.76 18.08
CA LEU A 481 -24.68 -8.08 18.20
C LEU A 481 -25.81 -9.07 18.45
N LEU A 482 -25.92 -10.12 17.64
CA LEU A 482 -26.94 -11.17 17.82
C LEU A 482 -26.89 -11.76 19.23
N HIS A 483 -25.71 -12.18 19.67
CA HIS A 483 -25.52 -12.79 20.98
C HIS A 483 -25.89 -11.85 22.15
N ARG A 484 -25.64 -10.54 22.02
CA ARG A 484 -25.86 -9.56 23.11
C ARG A 484 -27.26 -8.96 23.08
N LEU A 485 -27.88 -8.86 21.91
CA LEU A 485 -29.24 -8.34 21.77
C LEU A 485 -30.29 -9.41 22.02
N SER A 486 -29.99 -10.70 21.77
CA SER A 486 -30.92 -11.80 22.04
C SER A 486 -31.28 -11.93 23.52
N SER A 487 -30.42 -11.44 24.42
CA SER A 487 -30.67 -11.40 25.86
C SER A 487 -31.56 -10.25 26.33
N ILE A 488 -31.92 -9.29 25.46
CA ILE A 488 -32.72 -8.13 25.84
C ILE A 488 -34.20 -8.38 25.49
N PRO A 489 -35.11 -8.47 26.49
CA PRO A 489 -36.53 -8.69 26.24
C PRO A 489 -37.16 -7.56 25.41
N GLY A 490 -37.99 -7.91 24.43
CA GLY A 490 -38.74 -6.94 23.63
C GLY A 490 -37.99 -6.36 22.42
N ILE A 491 -36.76 -6.81 22.15
CA ILE A 491 -35.98 -6.39 20.98
C ILE A 491 -35.92 -7.51 19.94
N ASN A 492 -36.33 -7.20 18.71
CA ASN A 492 -36.05 -8.06 17.57
C ASN A 492 -34.59 -7.82 17.11
N SER A 493 -33.70 -8.74 17.47
CA SER A 493 -32.28 -8.65 17.15
C SER A 493 -32.01 -8.63 15.64
N GLU A 494 -32.84 -9.34 14.85
CA GLU A 494 -32.73 -9.38 13.38
C GLU A 494 -33.10 -8.02 12.77
N ALA A 495 -34.14 -7.36 13.29
CA ALA A 495 -34.54 -6.03 12.83
C ALA A 495 -33.45 -4.96 13.06
N ILE A 496 -32.62 -5.10 14.10
CA ILE A 496 -31.50 -4.18 14.36
C ILE A 496 -30.33 -4.45 13.39
N LEU A 497 -30.09 -5.70 13.00
CA LEU A 497 -29.08 -6.04 12.00
C LEU A 497 -29.46 -5.54 10.60
N ASP A 498 -30.72 -5.68 10.22
CA ASP A 498 -31.20 -5.32 8.89
C ASP A 498 -31.28 -3.81 8.67
N ASN A 499 -31.63 -3.05 9.72
CA ASN A 499 -31.81 -1.61 9.62
C ASN A 499 -30.64 -0.78 10.18
N GLY A 500 -29.65 -1.42 10.79
CA GLY A 500 -28.41 -0.81 11.26
C GLY A 500 -28.59 0.31 12.29
N VAL A 501 -27.63 1.25 12.28
CA VAL A 501 -27.49 2.34 13.27
C VAL A 501 -28.72 3.24 13.36
N THR A 502 -29.48 3.40 12.28
CA THR A 502 -30.66 4.27 12.18
C THR A 502 -31.76 3.91 13.17
N LEU A 503 -31.96 2.63 13.47
CA LEU A 503 -32.98 2.18 14.41
C LEU A 503 -32.58 2.39 15.88
N LEU A 504 -31.29 2.63 16.17
CA LEU A 504 -30.81 2.90 17.53
C LEU A 504 -31.31 4.25 18.07
N THR A 505 -31.62 5.19 17.18
CA THR A 505 -32.14 6.52 17.50
C THR A 505 -33.62 6.52 17.88
N ASP A 506 -34.39 5.54 17.39
CA ASP A 506 -35.84 5.44 17.59
C ASP A 506 -36.22 4.48 18.73
N LEU A 507 -35.24 3.94 19.45
CA LEU A 507 -35.48 3.03 20.57
C LEU A 507 -36.04 3.76 21.80
N PRO A 508 -36.98 3.15 22.54
CA PRO A 508 -37.45 3.66 23.82
C PRO A 508 -36.28 3.89 24.78
N GLU A 509 -36.31 5.00 25.54
CA GLU A 509 -35.23 5.36 26.48
C GLU A 509 -34.91 4.25 27.48
N SER A 510 -35.91 3.44 27.87
CA SER A 510 -35.77 2.32 28.82
C SER A 510 -34.85 1.20 28.35
N VAL A 511 -34.71 0.98 27.04
CA VAL A 511 -33.86 -0.07 26.46
C VAL A 511 -32.62 0.50 25.77
N ARG A 512 -32.64 1.79 25.42
CA ARG A 512 -31.60 2.46 24.65
C ARG A 512 -30.22 2.33 25.26
N GLU A 513 -30.05 2.59 26.56
CA GLU A 513 -28.74 2.50 27.23
C GLU A 513 -28.16 1.08 27.17
N THR A 514 -28.98 0.07 27.49
CA THR A 514 -28.59 -1.34 27.45
C THR A 514 -28.17 -1.77 26.05
N VAL A 515 -28.91 -1.33 25.02
CA VAL A 515 -28.56 -1.60 23.62
C VAL A 515 -27.27 -0.90 23.21
N LEU A 516 -27.07 0.36 23.60
CA LEU A 516 -25.83 1.09 23.31
C LEU A 516 -24.61 0.42 23.94
N VAL A 517 -24.73 -0.09 25.17
CA VAL A 517 -23.65 -0.86 25.82
C VAL A 517 -23.38 -2.16 25.07
N ALA A 518 -24.42 -2.92 24.70
CA ALA A 518 -24.28 -4.14 23.91
C ALA A 518 -23.63 -3.87 22.55
N TYR A 519 -24.02 -2.79 21.88
CA TYR A 519 -23.48 -2.39 20.58
C TYR A 519 -22.02 -1.92 20.70
N ASN A 520 -21.69 -1.15 21.74
CA ASN A 520 -20.33 -0.73 22.03
C ASN A 520 -19.42 -1.94 22.24
N GLU A 521 -19.85 -2.92 23.05
CA GLU A 521 -19.08 -4.15 23.26
C GLU A 521 -18.88 -4.95 21.96
N ALA A 522 -19.88 -5.01 21.09
CA ALA A 522 -19.74 -5.66 19.79
C ALA A 522 -18.69 -4.96 18.90
N ILE A 523 -18.68 -3.62 18.85
CA ILE A 523 -17.64 -2.86 18.15
C ILE A 523 -16.26 -3.05 18.81
N ARG A 524 -16.19 -3.09 20.15
CA ARG A 524 -14.90 -3.33 20.84
C ARG A 524 -14.30 -4.66 20.43
N HIS A 525 -15.10 -5.71 20.19
CA HIS A 525 -14.58 -6.97 19.67
C HIS A 525 -14.04 -6.85 18.24
N VAL A 526 -14.62 -5.97 17.42
CA VAL A 526 -14.04 -5.62 16.11
C VAL A 526 -12.71 -4.89 16.26
N PHE A 527 -12.60 -3.94 17.19
CA PHE A 527 -11.32 -3.28 17.50
C PHE A 527 -10.28 -4.23 18.08
N LEU A 528 -10.70 -5.27 18.82
CA LEU A 528 -9.80 -6.32 19.29
C LEU A 528 -9.17 -7.10 18.13
N VAL A 529 -9.93 -7.41 17.08
CA VAL A 529 -9.39 -8.04 15.86
C VAL A 529 -8.31 -7.15 15.24
N ALA A 530 -8.58 -5.84 15.12
CA ALA A 530 -7.60 -4.89 14.61
C ALA A 530 -6.34 -4.82 15.50
N LEU A 531 -6.50 -4.80 16.83
CA LEU A 531 -5.39 -4.83 17.78
C LEU A 531 -4.52 -6.07 17.62
N VAL A 532 -5.13 -7.26 17.51
CA VAL A 532 -4.40 -8.52 17.28
C VAL A 532 -3.56 -8.44 16.00
N LEU A 533 -4.14 -7.94 14.91
CA LEU A 533 -3.43 -7.78 13.64
C LEU A 533 -2.27 -6.80 13.73
N VAL A 534 -2.45 -5.70 14.46
CA VAL A 534 -1.37 -4.74 14.72
C VAL A 534 -0.22 -5.39 15.51
N CYS A 535 -0.53 -6.17 16.54
CA CYS A 535 0.48 -6.92 17.28
C CYS A 535 1.21 -7.94 16.40
N LEU A 536 0.49 -8.63 15.52
CA LEU A 536 1.08 -9.55 14.55
C LEU A 536 1.99 -8.82 13.55
N ALA A 537 1.67 -7.58 13.16
CA ALA A 537 2.53 -6.77 12.28
C ALA A 537 3.96 -6.61 12.84
N MET A 538 4.14 -6.71 14.16
CA MET A 538 5.47 -6.66 14.80
C MET A 538 6.36 -7.82 14.37
N LEU A 539 5.81 -9.02 14.12
CA LEU A 539 6.58 -10.16 13.63
C LEU A 539 7.19 -9.86 12.27
N GLY A 540 6.42 -9.21 11.40
CA GLY A 540 6.92 -8.76 10.10
C GLY A 540 7.94 -7.62 10.23
N ALA A 541 7.69 -6.66 11.14
CA ALA A 541 8.63 -5.57 11.43
C ALA A 541 10.00 -6.07 11.91
N LEU A 542 10.00 -7.03 12.85
CA LEU A 542 11.21 -7.64 13.40
C LEU A 542 11.92 -8.56 12.40
N SER A 543 11.17 -9.15 11.48
CA SER A 543 11.71 -10.05 10.46
C SER A 543 12.35 -9.31 9.28
N LEU A 544 12.11 -8.01 9.11
CA LEU A 544 12.73 -7.20 8.06
C LEU A 544 14.23 -7.02 8.28
N GLU A 545 15.01 -7.19 7.21
CA GLU A 545 16.46 -7.00 7.29
C GLU A 545 16.82 -5.52 7.45
N TRP A 546 17.88 -5.25 8.21
CA TRP A 546 18.39 -3.91 8.42
C TRP A 546 19.27 -3.50 7.23
N ARG A 547 18.64 -3.15 6.12
CA ARG A 547 19.32 -2.73 4.89
C ARG A 547 19.34 -1.20 4.79
N SER A 548 20.51 -0.66 4.43
CA SER A 548 20.69 0.78 4.28
C SER A 548 20.17 1.28 2.94
N THR A 549 19.40 2.36 2.94
CA THR A 549 18.97 3.10 1.74
C THR A 549 20.04 4.04 1.20
N LYS A 550 21.16 4.21 1.93
CA LYS A 550 22.26 5.12 1.58
C LYS A 550 23.42 4.46 0.85
N LYS A 551 23.63 3.15 1.02
CA LYS A 551 24.68 2.46 0.27
C LYS A 551 24.27 2.36 -1.19
N ALA A 552 25.05 2.99 -2.06
CA ALA A 552 25.01 2.73 -3.49
C ALA A 552 25.44 1.28 -3.74
N ASP A 553 24.81 0.61 -4.70
CA ASP A 553 25.21 -0.71 -5.17
C ASP A 553 26.70 -0.68 -5.50
N GLY A 554 27.48 -1.35 -4.66
CA GLY A 554 28.93 -1.41 -4.73
C GLY A 554 29.40 -2.33 -3.63
N HIS A 555 29.06 -3.61 -3.76
CA HIS A 555 29.74 -4.81 -3.23
C HIS A 555 28.76 -5.99 -3.40
N GLU A 556 28.55 -6.43 -4.65
CA GLU A 556 28.38 -7.85 -4.92
C GLU A 556 29.79 -8.41 -5.09
N ASN A 557 30.35 -8.96 -4.02
CA ASN A 557 31.38 -9.99 -3.97
C ASN A 557 31.69 -10.24 -2.50
N GLU A 558 30.95 -11.18 -1.90
CA GLU A 558 31.48 -12.37 -1.20
C GLU A 558 30.33 -13.30 -0.78
#